data_AF-E9NCZ0-F1
#
_entry.id   AF-E9NCZ0-F1
#
_cell.length_a   1.000
_cell.length_b   1.000
_cell.length_c   1.000
_cell.angle_alpha   90.00
_cell.angle_beta   90.00
_cell.angle_gamma   90.00
#
_symmetry.space_group_name_H-M   'P 1'
#
loop_
_entity.id
_entity.type
_entity.pdbx_description
1 polymer ?
#
loop_
_entity_poly.entity_id
_entity_poly.type
_entity_poly.pdbx_seq_one_letter_code
_entity_poly.pdbx_strand_id
1 'polypeptide(L)'
;AIHVNKEVELENQIVEKNILRTQTLLCDMLMRDAPLGIVSQSPNIMDLVKCDGAALLYKDKIWKLGTTPSDFHLQEIASWLYEYHTDSTGLSTDSLHDAGFPKALGLGDSVCGMAAVRISSKDMIFWFRSHTAGEVRWECKHDPDDRDDARRMHP
;
A
#
# COMPACT_ATOMS: atom_id res chain seq x y z
N ALA A 1 -4.92 33.94 -10.19
CA ALA A 1 -3.57 33.61 -9.69
C ALA A 1 -3.53 33.43 -8.16
N ILE A 2 -4.16 34.30 -7.34
CA ILE A 2 -4.06 34.26 -5.87
C ILE A 2 -4.83 33.08 -5.22
N HIS A 3 -5.95 32.65 -5.83
CA HIS A 3 -6.79 31.57 -5.28
C HIS A 3 -6.09 30.20 -5.30
N VAL A 4 -5.46 29.86 -6.43
CA VAL A 4 -4.72 28.60 -6.63
C VAL A 4 -3.55 28.50 -5.65
N ASN A 5 -2.85 29.61 -5.38
CA ASN A 5 -1.72 29.60 -4.46
C ASN A 5 -2.15 29.31 -3.01
N LYS A 6 -3.31 29.82 -2.59
CA LYS A 6 -3.90 29.57 -1.26
C LYS A 6 -4.38 28.12 -1.09
N GLU A 7 -4.90 27.53 -2.16
CA GLU A 7 -5.35 26.13 -2.17
C GLU A 7 -4.15 25.18 -2.01
N VAL A 8 -3.09 25.42 -2.78
CA VAL A 8 -1.81 24.69 -2.66
C VAL A 8 -1.19 24.85 -1.26
N GLU A 9 -1.25 26.05 -0.68
CA GLU A 9 -0.76 26.30 0.69
C GLU A 9 -1.56 25.52 1.75
N LEU A 10 -2.89 25.43 1.60
CA LEU A 10 -3.73 24.62 2.47
C LEU A 10 -3.42 23.13 2.32
N GLU A 11 -3.26 22.64 1.10
CA GLU A 11 -2.90 21.24 0.85
C GLU A 11 -1.54 20.90 1.47
N ASN A 12 -0.54 21.78 1.32
CA ASN A 12 0.76 21.61 1.95
C ASN A 12 0.67 21.57 3.47
N GLN A 13 -0.11 22.46 4.09
CA GLN A 13 -0.34 22.44 5.54
C GLN A 13 -1.03 21.16 6.01
N ILE A 14 -1.99 20.64 5.24
CA ILE A 14 -2.66 19.37 5.54
C ILE A 14 -1.65 18.21 5.47
N VAL A 15 -0.80 18.19 4.44
CA VAL A 15 0.24 17.18 4.27
C VAL A 15 1.27 17.25 5.41
N GLU A 16 1.80 18.43 5.75
CA GLU A 16 2.76 18.60 6.86
C GLU A 16 2.16 18.16 8.20
N LYS A 17 0.91 18.55 8.49
CA LYS A 17 0.22 18.13 9.71
C LYS A 17 0.03 16.62 9.75
N ASN A 18 -0.30 15.99 8.62
CA ASN A 18 -0.44 14.55 8.54
C ASN A 18 0.90 13.85 8.76
N ILE A 19 1.99 14.32 8.15
CA ILE A 19 3.35 13.79 8.36
C ILE A 19 3.73 13.88 9.84
N LEU A 20 3.54 15.05 10.47
CA LEU A 20 3.91 15.25 11.87
C LEU A 20 3.08 14.35 12.81
N ARG A 21 1.78 14.20 12.52
CA ARG A 21 0.90 13.30 13.27
C ARG A 21 1.38 11.85 13.12
N THR A 22 1.64 11.39 11.90
CA THR A 22 2.15 10.05 11.61
C THR A 22 3.48 9.79 12.31
N GLN A 23 4.44 10.73 12.26
CA GLN A 23 5.72 10.62 12.95
C GLN A 23 5.56 10.54 14.47
N THR A 24 4.69 11.37 15.06
CA THR A 24 4.41 11.35 16.51
C THR A 24 3.82 10.01 16.93
N LEU A 25 2.89 9.46 16.14
CA LEU A 25 2.28 8.16 16.41
C LEU A 25 3.29 7.01 16.27
N LEU A 26 4.12 7.03 15.24
CA LEU A 26 5.20 6.05 15.06
C LEU A 26 6.20 6.10 16.21
N CYS A 27 6.57 7.30 16.67
CA CYS A 27 7.46 7.48 17.82
C CYS A 27 6.85 6.91 19.10
N ASP A 28 5.58 7.22 19.38
CA ASP A 28 4.85 6.67 20.53
C ASP A 28 4.71 5.13 20.44
N MET A 29 4.45 4.60 19.24
CA MET A 29 4.40 3.17 18.97
C MET A 29 5.76 2.47 19.18
N LEU A 30 6.87 3.10 18.76
CA LEU A 30 8.23 2.58 18.95
C LEU A 30 8.69 2.64 20.41
N MET A 31 8.19 3.60 21.18
CA MET A 31 8.45 3.74 22.62
C MET A 31 7.64 2.75 23.48
N ARG A 32 6.66 2.03 22.90
CA ARG A 32 5.92 0.96 23.58
C ARG A 32 6.72 -0.35 23.52
N ASP A 33 6.86 -1.00 24.66
CA ASP A 33 7.73 -2.17 24.87
C ASP A 33 7.25 -3.50 24.21
N ALA A 34 6.24 -3.46 23.33
CA ALA A 34 5.73 -4.67 22.67
C ALA A 34 5.00 -4.38 21.34
N PRO A 35 5.16 -5.26 20.31
CA PRO A 35 4.44 -5.17 19.04
C PRO A 35 2.91 -5.20 19.19
N LEU A 36 2.41 -5.79 20.28
CA LEU A 36 1.00 -5.75 20.68
C LEU A 36 0.49 -4.31 20.82
N GLY A 37 1.25 -3.40 21.43
CA GLY A 37 0.83 -2.02 21.65
C GLY A 37 0.66 -1.21 20.37
N ILE A 38 1.27 -1.64 19.26
CA ILE A 38 1.18 -1.01 17.94
C ILE A 38 -0.05 -1.51 17.17
N VAL A 39 -0.46 -2.76 17.41
CA VAL A 39 -1.59 -3.41 16.71
C VAL A 39 -2.89 -3.31 17.50
N SER A 40 -2.85 -3.35 18.84
CA SER A 40 -4.04 -3.50 19.68
C SER A 40 -4.55 -2.21 20.34
N GLN A 41 -3.76 -1.14 20.37
CA GLN A 41 -4.14 0.13 21.00
C GLN A 41 -4.48 1.18 19.95
N SER A 42 -5.40 2.09 20.27
CA SER A 42 -5.75 3.21 19.40
C SER A 42 -4.86 4.43 19.71
N PRO A 43 -4.28 5.10 18.70
CA PRO A 43 -4.29 4.70 17.28
C PRO A 43 -3.33 3.52 17.01
N ASN A 44 -3.69 2.69 16.03
CA ASN A 44 -2.95 1.48 15.60
C ASN A 44 -2.32 1.67 14.21
N ILE A 45 -1.60 0.65 13.70
CA ILE A 45 -0.93 0.71 12.39
C ILE A 45 -1.85 1.03 11.21
N MET A 46 -3.13 0.69 11.24
CA MET A 46 -4.10 1.02 10.19
C MET A 46 -4.51 2.50 10.21
N ASP A 47 -4.30 3.22 11.31
CA ASP A 47 -4.60 4.66 11.40
C ASP A 47 -3.53 5.53 10.69
N LEU A 48 -2.40 4.93 10.30
CA LEU A 48 -1.31 5.61 9.59
C LEU A 48 -1.59 5.76 8.09
N VAL A 49 -2.28 4.78 7.49
CA VAL A 49 -2.56 4.72 6.05
C VAL A 49 -3.95 4.13 5.83
N LYS A 50 -4.75 4.73 4.94
CA LYS A 50 -6.05 4.14 4.53
C LYS A 50 -5.83 2.74 3.94
N CYS A 51 -6.24 1.72 4.66
CA CYS A 51 -6.08 0.31 4.29
C CYS A 51 -7.25 -0.52 4.83
N ASP A 52 -7.47 -1.68 4.22
CA ASP A 52 -8.49 -2.64 4.65
C ASP A 52 -7.93 -3.65 5.68
N GLY A 53 -6.60 -3.77 5.72
CA GLY A 53 -5.90 -4.51 6.77
C GLY A 53 -4.42 -4.19 6.81
N ALA A 54 -3.77 -4.64 7.88
CA ALA A 54 -2.36 -4.46 8.11
C ALA A 54 -1.78 -5.65 8.88
N ALA A 55 -0.50 -5.93 8.68
CA ALA A 55 0.23 -6.95 9.41
C ALA A 55 1.60 -6.43 9.88
N LEU A 56 2.03 -6.86 11.06
CA LEU A 56 3.36 -6.59 11.60
C LEU A 56 4.08 -7.92 11.80
N LEU A 57 5.17 -8.10 11.08
CA LEU A 57 6.16 -9.14 11.34
C LEU A 57 7.20 -8.56 12.30
N TYR A 58 7.25 -9.11 13.51
CA TYR A 58 8.21 -8.67 14.53
C TYR A 58 8.74 -9.88 15.32
N LYS A 59 10.07 -10.07 15.34
CA LYS A 59 10.73 -11.20 16.02
C LYS A 59 10.10 -12.56 15.64
N ASP A 60 9.94 -12.81 14.34
CA ASP A 60 9.32 -14.03 13.78
C ASP A 60 7.86 -14.28 14.17
N LYS A 61 7.20 -13.30 14.80
CA LYS A 61 5.76 -13.34 15.12
C LYS A 61 5.00 -12.43 14.17
N ILE A 62 3.86 -12.91 13.72
CA ILE A 62 2.96 -12.17 12.84
C ILE A 62 1.77 -11.68 13.68
N TRP A 63 1.51 -10.37 13.60
CA TRP A 63 0.35 -9.72 14.17
C TRP A 63 -0.48 -9.17 13.02
N LYS A 64 -1.78 -9.44 12.99
CA LYS A 64 -2.66 -9.06 11.86
C LYS A 64 -3.84 -8.26 12.37
N LEU A 65 -4.30 -7.33 11.55
CA LEU A 65 -5.48 -6.52 11.78
C LEU A 65 -6.23 -6.33 10.47
N GLY A 66 -7.56 -6.48 10.48
CA GLY A 66 -8.38 -6.36 9.27
C GLY A 66 -8.12 -7.46 8.23
N THR A 67 -8.33 -7.12 6.95
CA THR A 67 -8.19 -8.04 5.82
C THR A 67 -6.72 -8.24 5.47
N THR A 68 -6.20 -9.43 5.74
CA THR A 68 -4.79 -9.77 5.53
C THR A 68 -4.64 -11.15 4.88
N PRO A 69 -3.58 -11.38 4.09
CA PRO A 69 -3.24 -12.71 3.59
C PRO A 69 -2.97 -13.73 4.71
N SER A 70 -2.84 -15.00 4.32
CA SER A 70 -2.42 -16.06 5.24
C SER A 70 -1.01 -15.81 5.78
N ASP A 71 -0.70 -16.37 6.95
CA ASP A 71 0.62 -16.23 7.59
C ASP A 71 1.73 -16.77 6.68
N PHE A 72 1.44 -17.86 5.96
CA PHE A 72 2.34 -18.43 4.96
C PHE A 72 2.66 -17.42 3.84
N HIS A 73 1.63 -16.77 3.27
CA HIS A 73 1.82 -15.76 2.23
C HIS A 73 2.59 -14.53 2.75
N LEU A 74 2.35 -14.11 3.99
CA LEU A 74 3.07 -12.99 4.59
C LEU A 74 4.57 -13.29 4.73
N GLN A 75 4.94 -14.50 5.14
CA GLN A 75 6.34 -14.91 5.22
C GLN A 75 7.00 -14.97 3.85
N GLU A 76 6.31 -15.51 2.85
CA GLU A 76 6.81 -15.58 1.47
C GLU A 76 7.08 -14.19 0.88
N ILE A 77 6.17 -13.24 1.11
CA ILE A 77 6.36 -11.85 0.71
C ILE A 77 7.54 -11.22 1.46
N ALA A 78 7.68 -11.48 2.77
CA ALA A 78 8.79 -10.97 3.55
C ALA A 78 10.15 -11.49 3.04
N SER A 79 10.25 -12.79 2.73
CA SER A 79 11.44 -13.40 2.14
C SER A 79 11.77 -12.80 0.78
N TRP A 80 10.77 -12.63 -0.09
CA TRP A 80 10.95 -12.00 -1.40
C TRP A 80 11.46 -10.56 -1.28
N LEU A 81 10.91 -9.77 -0.36
CA LEU A 81 11.37 -8.39 -0.12
C LEU A 81 12.77 -8.35 0.50
N TYR A 82 13.15 -9.36 1.29
CA TYR A 82 14.50 -9.47 1.82
C TYR A 82 15.54 -9.77 0.73
N GLU A 83 15.20 -10.64 -0.23
CA GLU A 83 16.11 -11.08 -1.29
C GLU A 83 16.25 -10.05 -2.42
N TYR A 84 15.14 -9.45 -2.87
CA TYR A 84 15.11 -8.63 -4.08
C TYR A 84 15.05 -7.12 -3.81
N HIS A 85 14.71 -6.71 -2.59
CA HIS A 85 14.53 -5.30 -2.21
C HIS A 85 15.40 -4.93 -1.00
N THR A 86 16.66 -5.33 -1.01
CA THR A 86 17.60 -5.14 0.12
C THR A 86 17.92 -3.66 0.36
N ASP A 87 18.03 -2.88 -0.70
CA ASP A 87 18.43 -1.46 -0.66
C ASP A 87 17.25 -0.49 -0.48
N SER A 88 16.01 -0.99 -0.55
CA SER A 88 14.82 -0.17 -0.37
C SER A 88 14.26 -0.30 1.04
N THR A 89 13.87 0.82 1.64
CA THR A 89 13.19 0.85 2.95
C THR A 89 11.77 0.27 2.88
N GLY A 90 11.25 0.00 1.68
CA GLY A 90 9.91 -0.56 1.49
C GLY A 90 9.52 -0.77 0.02
N LEU A 91 8.29 -1.24 -0.19
CA LEU A 91 7.66 -1.39 -1.50
C LEU A 91 6.20 -0.90 -1.41
N SER A 92 5.71 -0.20 -2.43
CA SER A 92 4.28 0.08 -2.60
C SER A 92 3.86 -0.35 -4.00
N THR A 93 2.85 -1.21 -4.09
CA THR A 93 2.33 -1.73 -5.35
C THR A 93 0.82 -1.91 -5.27
N ASP A 94 0.14 -1.69 -6.39
CA ASP A 94 -1.28 -1.96 -6.61
C ASP A 94 -1.55 -3.36 -7.21
N SER A 95 -0.49 -4.11 -7.52
CA SER A 95 -0.52 -5.48 -8.05
C SER A 95 0.77 -6.22 -7.71
N LEU A 96 0.69 -7.18 -6.78
CA LEU A 96 1.84 -8.04 -6.46
C LEU A 96 2.35 -8.85 -7.66
N HIS A 97 1.46 -9.18 -8.59
CA HIS A 97 1.83 -9.84 -9.84
C HIS A 97 2.77 -8.96 -10.67
N ASP A 98 2.41 -7.70 -10.89
CA ASP A 98 3.17 -6.79 -11.75
C ASP A 98 4.45 -6.30 -11.05
N ALA A 99 4.47 -6.32 -9.71
CA ALA A 99 5.68 -6.11 -8.93
C ALA A 99 6.70 -7.26 -9.07
N GLY A 100 6.34 -8.37 -9.72
CA GLY A 100 7.22 -9.51 -9.95
C GLY A 100 7.26 -10.52 -8.80
N PHE A 101 6.25 -10.53 -7.92
CA PHE A 101 6.16 -11.53 -6.86
C PHE A 101 5.81 -12.91 -7.45
N PRO A 102 6.68 -13.94 -7.36
CA PRO A 102 6.50 -15.20 -8.07
C PRO A 102 5.26 -16.00 -7.64
N LYS A 103 4.79 -15.80 -6.41
CA LYS A 103 3.66 -16.51 -5.80
C LYS A 103 2.37 -15.68 -5.77
N ALA A 104 2.30 -14.61 -6.56
CA ALA A 104 1.13 -13.72 -6.61
C ALA A 104 -0.17 -14.45 -6.98
N LEU A 105 -0.11 -15.41 -7.89
CA LEU A 105 -1.25 -16.25 -8.30
C LEU A 105 -1.88 -17.04 -7.14
N GLY A 106 -1.11 -17.33 -6.09
CA GLY A 106 -1.58 -18.08 -4.91
C GLY A 106 -2.27 -17.23 -3.84
N LEU A 107 -2.16 -15.89 -3.91
CA LEU A 107 -2.74 -14.99 -2.91
C LEU A 107 -4.28 -14.89 -2.99
N GLY A 108 -4.85 -15.25 -4.15
CA GLY A 108 -6.27 -15.11 -4.46
C GLY A 108 -6.72 -13.64 -4.54
N ASP A 109 -8.04 -13.41 -4.69
CA ASP A 109 -8.63 -12.07 -4.86
C ASP A 109 -8.76 -11.28 -3.53
N SER A 110 -8.15 -11.75 -2.44
CA SER A 110 -8.35 -11.15 -1.12
C SER A 110 -7.72 -9.75 -0.98
N VAL A 111 -6.68 -9.46 -1.76
CA VAL A 111 -5.89 -8.22 -1.69
C VAL A 111 -5.38 -7.84 -3.08
N CYS A 112 -5.62 -6.60 -3.51
CA CYS A 112 -5.10 -6.09 -4.79
C CYS A 112 -3.81 -5.29 -4.58
N GLY A 113 -3.77 -4.43 -3.57
CA GLY A 113 -2.66 -3.53 -3.30
C GLY A 113 -1.97 -3.82 -1.98
N MET A 114 -0.66 -3.60 -1.96
CA MET A 114 0.18 -3.76 -0.78
C MET A 114 1.18 -2.61 -0.67
N ALA A 115 1.31 -2.05 0.53
CA ALA A 115 2.49 -1.30 0.94
C ALA A 115 3.22 -2.09 2.02
N ALA A 116 4.54 -2.14 1.94
CA ALA A 116 5.40 -2.81 2.91
C ALA A 116 6.55 -1.88 3.28
N VAL A 117 6.85 -1.77 4.57
CA VAL A 117 7.95 -0.97 5.10
C VAL A 117 8.79 -1.83 6.03
N ARG A 118 10.10 -1.79 5.82
CA ARG A 118 11.08 -2.46 6.67
C ARG A 118 11.41 -1.57 7.86
N ILE A 119 11.20 -2.08 9.07
CA ILE A 119 11.63 -1.43 10.31
C ILE A 119 13.08 -1.81 10.62
N SER A 120 13.40 -3.10 10.46
CA SER A 120 14.71 -3.68 10.73
C SER A 120 14.99 -4.83 9.75
N SER A 121 16.17 -5.43 9.80
CA SER A 121 16.53 -6.57 8.94
C SER A 121 15.56 -7.75 9.02
N LYS A 122 14.81 -7.90 10.13
CA LYS A 122 13.86 -9.01 10.35
C LYS A 122 12.42 -8.56 10.57
N ASP A 123 12.19 -7.25 10.71
CA ASP A 123 10.91 -6.71 11.14
C ASP A 123 10.31 -5.84 10.02
N MET A 124 9.05 -6.08 9.70
CA MET A 124 8.34 -5.44 8.60
C MET A 124 6.89 -5.16 8.95
N ILE A 125 6.40 -4.02 8.45
CA ILE A 125 4.97 -3.68 8.46
C ILE A 125 4.44 -3.84 7.05
N PHE A 126 3.23 -4.37 6.94
CA PHE A 126 2.47 -4.51 5.72
C PHE A 126 1.13 -3.81 5.89
N TRP A 127 0.69 -3.13 4.85
CA TRP A 127 -0.66 -2.60 4.68
C TRP A 127 -1.24 -3.16 3.41
N PHE A 128 -2.50 -3.56 3.48
CA PHE A 128 -3.21 -4.23 2.41
C PHE A 128 -4.48 -3.46 2.05
N ARG A 129 -4.77 -3.46 0.76
CA ARG A 129 -6.03 -3.00 0.19
C ARG A 129 -6.69 -4.14 -0.55
N SER A 130 -7.96 -4.36 -0.26
CA SER A 130 -8.83 -5.24 -1.00
C SER A 130 -9.12 -4.68 -2.40
N HIS A 131 -9.55 -5.55 -3.31
CA HIS A 131 -10.03 -5.12 -4.62
C HIS A 131 -11.18 -4.12 -4.46
N THR A 132 -10.92 -2.86 -4.76
CA THR A 132 -11.98 -1.92 -5.10
C THR A 132 -12.23 -2.11 -6.58
N ALA A 133 -13.42 -2.58 -6.97
CA ALA A 133 -13.83 -2.58 -8.37
C ALA A 133 -13.81 -1.13 -8.86
N GLY A 134 -12.71 -0.73 -9.49
CA GLY A 134 -12.67 0.49 -10.26
C GLY A 134 -13.49 0.22 -11.51
N GLU A 135 -14.76 0.61 -11.54
CA GLU A 135 -15.46 0.80 -12.80
C GLU A 135 -14.75 1.92 -13.55
N VAL A 136 -13.75 1.57 -14.35
CA VAL A 136 -13.31 2.46 -15.41
C VAL A 136 -14.34 2.28 -16.52
N ARG A 137 -15.30 3.21 -16.57
CA ARG A 137 -16.21 3.35 -17.70
C ARG A 137 -15.39 3.82 -18.89
N TRP A 138 -14.80 2.87 -19.63
CA TRP A 138 -14.19 3.14 -20.91
C TRP A 138 -15.32 3.43 -21.91
N GLU A 139 -15.68 4.71 -22.08
CA GLU A 139 -16.48 5.14 -23.24
C GLU A 139 -15.59 5.18 -24.48
N CYS A 140 -15.03 4.03 -24.88
CA CYS A 140 -14.39 3.84 -26.17
C CYS A 140 -14.97 2.59 -26.82
N LYS A 141 -15.90 2.82 -27.74
CA LYS A 141 -16.50 1.79 -28.58
C LYS A 141 -15.45 1.42 -29.64
N HIS A 142 -14.58 0.46 -29.36
CA HIS A 142 -13.67 -0.05 -30.39
C HIS A 142 -14.42 -1.08 -31.22
N ASP A 143 -14.81 -0.69 -32.44
CA ASP A 143 -15.25 -1.63 -33.46
C ASP A 143 -13.98 -2.30 -34.03
N PRO A 144 -13.88 -3.63 -34.07
CA PRO A 144 -12.69 -4.30 -34.60
C PRO A 144 -12.50 -4.17 -36.12
N ASP A 145 -13.46 -3.56 -36.84
CA ASP A 145 -13.36 -3.31 -38.29
C ASP A 145 -12.90 -1.87 -38.63
N ASP A 146 -12.64 -1.01 -37.64
CA ASP A 146 -12.06 0.31 -37.86
C ASP A 146 -10.57 0.19 -38.20
N ARG A 147 -10.27 0.08 -39.50
CA ARG A 147 -8.93 0.34 -40.03
C ARG A 147 -8.69 1.84 -40.05
N ASP A 148 -7.59 2.24 -39.42
CA ASP A 148 -7.13 3.62 -39.34
C ASP A 148 -6.92 4.21 -40.76
N ASP A 149 -7.83 5.08 -41.19
CA ASP A 149 -7.76 5.75 -42.49
C ASP A 149 -6.87 6.99 -42.35
N ALA A 150 -5.63 6.90 -42.84
CA ALA A 150 -4.61 7.95 -42.80
C ALA A 150 -5.00 9.27 -43.49
N ARG A 151 -6.21 9.39 -44.06
CA ARG A 151 -6.72 10.60 -44.71
C ARG A 151 -7.81 11.34 -43.93
N ARG A 152 -8.29 10.80 -42.79
CA ARG A 152 -9.26 11.50 -41.93
C ARG A 152 -8.54 12.36 -40.91
N MET A 153 -8.68 13.69 -41.02
CA MET A 153 -8.13 14.67 -40.07
C MET A 153 -9.21 15.42 -39.27
N HIS A 154 -10.41 14.86 -39.13
CA HIS A 154 -11.40 15.40 -38.19
C HIS A 154 -12.14 14.29 -37.44
N PRO A 155 -12.55 14.53 -36.18
CA PRO A 155 -13.25 13.56 -35.34
C PRO A 155 -14.57 13.10 -35.96
#